data_AF-A0A945EXA3-F1
#
_entry.id   AF-A0A945EXA3-F1
#
_cell.length_a   1.000
_cell.length_b   1.000
_cell.length_c   1.000
_cell.angle_alpha   90.00
_cell.angle_beta   90.00
_cell.angle_gamma   90.00
#
_symmetry.space_group_name_H-M   'P 1'
#
loop_
_entity.id
_entity.type
_entity.pdbx_description
1 polymer ?
#
loop_
_entity_poly.entity_id
_entity_poly.type
_entity_poly.pdbx_seq_one_letter_code
_entity_poly.pdbx_strand_id
1 'polypeptide(L)' 'FLPSIKNIVAKHLTSSLFVVDNCGHVVNVEQPEIFNNQTIKFINSLA' A
#
# COMPACT_ATOMS: atom_id res chain seq x y z
N PHE A 1 -10.61 4.46 8.99
CA PHE A 1 -9.16 4.34 8.73
C PHE A 1 -8.78 4.88 7.36
N LEU A 2 -9.32 4.33 6.27
CA LEU A 2 -8.92 4.68 4.90
C LEU A 2 -9.07 6.18 4.51
N PRO A 3 -10.15 6.91 4.89
CA PRO A 3 -10.25 8.34 4.55
C PRO A 3 -9.11 9.20 5.13
N SER A 4 -8.67 8.89 6.35
CA SER A 4 -7.54 9.59 6.98
C SER A 4 -6.22 9.34 6.26
N ILE A 5 -5.98 8.10 5.81
CA ILE A 5 -4.78 7.75 5.05
C ILE A 5 -4.78 8.43 3.67
N LYS A 6 -5.93 8.47 2.98
CA LYS A 6 -6.08 9.20 1.71
C LYS A 6 -5.71 10.68 1.87
N ASN A 7 -6.16 11.32 2.95
CA ASN A 7 -5.83 12.72 3.24
C ASN A 7 -4.35 12.94 3.53
N ILE A 8 -3.67 11.99 4.20
CA ILE A 8 -2.23 12.09 4.47
C ILE A 8 -1.46 11.94 3.15
N VAL A 9 -1.74 10.90 2.37
CA VAL A 9 -1.04 10.66 1.10
C VAL A 9 -1.21 11.82 0.12
N ALA A 10 -2.40 12.45 0.10
CA ALA A 10 -2.62 13.66 -0.71
C ALA A 10 -1.76 14.86 -0.32
N LYS A 11 -1.26 14.93 0.93
CA LYS A 11 -0.39 16.01 1.43
C LYS A 11 1.11 15.73 1.25
N HIS A 12 1.50 14.45 1.16
CA HIS A 12 2.90 14.04 1.07
C HIS A 12 3.28 13.74 -0.39
N LEU A 13 4.04 14.65 -1.02
CA LEU A 13 4.39 14.61 -2.45
C LEU A 13 5.17 13.36 -2.88
N THR A 14 5.93 12.75 -1.96
CA THR A 14 6.75 11.55 -2.22
C THR A 14 6.08 10.26 -1.71
N SER A 15 4.77 10.30 -1.49
CA SER A 15 3.99 9.15 -1.02
C SER A 15 2.96 8.72 -2.05
N SER A 16 2.60 7.44 -2.02
CA SER A 16 1.52 6.87 -2.82
C SER A 16 0.69 5.91 -1.97
N LEU A 17 -0.57 5.69 -2.34
CA LEU A 17 -1.47 4.78 -1.67
C LEU A 17 -1.88 3.67 -2.63
N PHE A 18 -1.62 2.43 -2.24
CA PHE A 18 -2.17 1.23 -2.89
C PHE A 18 -3.18 0.59 -1.93
N VAL A 19 -4.42 0.38 -2.40
CA VAL A 19 -5.49 -0.24 -1.62
C VAL A 19 -5.70 -1.66 -2.13
N VAL A 20 -5.70 -2.62 -1.20
CA VAL A 20 -6.02 -4.02 -1.50
C VAL A 20 -7.49 -4.25 -1.18
N ASP A 21 -8.31 -4.43 -2.21
CA ASP A 21 -9.73 -4.68 -2.06
C ASP A 21 -10.00 -6.07 -1.44
N ASN A 22 -11.12 -6.20 -0.72
CA ASN A 22 -11.54 -7.45 -0.06
C ASN A 22 -10.48 -8.06 0.88
N CYS A 23 -9.67 -7.21 1.53
CA CYS A 23 -8.69 -7.61 2.53
C CYS A 23 -9.07 -7.12 3.93
N GLY A 24 -8.77 -7.91 4.95
CA GLY A 24 -8.92 -7.52 6.35
C GLY A 24 -7.78 -6.62 6.83
N HIS A 25 -7.49 -6.70 8.13
CA HIS A 25 -6.53 -5.80 8.78
C HIS A 25 -5.06 -6.20 8.56
N VAL A 26 -4.76 -7.47 8.25
CA VAL A 26 -3.39 -8.01 8.24
C VAL A 26 -3.03 -8.46 6.82
N VAL A 27 -2.84 -7.47 5.94
CA VAL A 27 -2.68 -7.66 4.49
C VAL A 27 -1.53 -8.60 4.11
N ASN A 28 -0.40 -8.54 4.82
CA ASN A 28 0.75 -9.40 4.55
C ASN A 28 0.53 -10.89 4.90
N VAL A 29 -0.55 -11.21 5.63
CA VAL A 29 -0.96 -12.58 5.95
C VAL A 29 -2.19 -13.00 5.14
N GLU A 30 -3.16 -12.10 4.97
CA GLU A 30 -4.43 -12.38 4.29
C GLU A 30 -4.29 -12.36 2.76
N GLN A 31 -3.44 -11.49 2.21
CA GLN A 31 -3.16 -11.40 0.77
C GLN A 31 -1.63 -11.27 0.51
N PRO A 32 -0.84 -12.30 0.87
CA PRO A 32 0.63 -12.23 0.88
C PRO A 32 1.22 -12.01 -0.51
N GLU A 33 0.63 -12.60 -1.56
CA GLU A 33 1.14 -12.44 -2.94
C GLU A 33 1.03 -10.99 -3.41
N ILE A 34 -0.14 -10.36 -3.23
CA ILE A 34 -0.35 -8.96 -3.60
C ILE A 34 0.56 -8.06 -2.78
N PHE A 35 0.67 -8.29 -1.47
CA PHE A 35 1.55 -7.52 -0.60
C PHE A 35 3.02 -7.60 -1.05
N ASN A 36 3.54 -8.81 -1.29
CA ASN A 36 4.93 -9.03 -1.69
C ASN A 36 5.22 -8.43 -3.07
N ASN A 37 4.33 -8.64 -4.05
CA ASN A 37 4.51 -8.13 -5.41
C ASN A 37 4.56 -6.59 -5.43
N GLN A 38 3.67 -5.92 -4.69
CA GLN A 38 3.65 -4.45 -4.65
C GLN A 38 4.83 -3.88 -3.88
N THR A 39 5.22 -4.50 -2.76
CA THR A 39 6.38 -4.07 -1.96
C THR A 39 7.68 -4.19 -2.75
N ILE A 40 7.91 -5.33 -3.41
CA ILE A 40 9.10 -5.55 -4.25
C ILE A 40 9.11 -4.57 -5.42
N LYS A 41 7.97 -4.37 -6.09
CA LYS A 41 7.85 -3.40 -7.18
C LYS A 41 8.19 -1.98 -6.72
N PHE A 42 7.71 -1.57 -5.55
CA PHE A 42 8.05 -0.27 -4.98
C PHE A 42 9.56 -0.14 -4.75
N ILE A 43 10.19 -1.13 -4.10
CA ILE A 43 11.65 -1.11 -3.83
C ILE A 43 12.44 -1.03 -5.15
N ASN A 44 12.08 -1.85 -6.14
CA ASN A 44 12.76 -1.84 -7.44
C ASN A 44 12.56 -0.52 -8.22
N SER A 45 11.49 0.24 -7.95
CA SER A 45 11.29 1.56 -8.57
C SER A 45 12.17 2.67 -7.98
N LEU A 46 12.81 2.41 -6.84
CA LEU A 46 13.75 3.34 -6.19
C LEU A 46 15.21 3.12 -6.61
N ALA A 47 15.51 1.96 -7.22
CA ALA A 47 16.82 1.61 -7.75
C ALA A 47 16.99 2.16 -9.17
#